data_AF-A0A256FG72-F1
#
_entry.id   AF-A0A256FG72-F1
#
_cell.length_a   1.000
_cell.length_b   1.000
_cell.length_c   1.000
_cell.angle_alpha   90.00
_cell.angle_beta   90.00
_cell.angle_gamma   90.00
#
_symmetry.space_group_name_H-M   'P 1'
#
loop_
_entity.id
_entity.type
_entity.pdbx_description
1 polymer ?
#
loop_
_entity_poly.entity_id
_entity_poly.type
_entity_poly.pdbx_seq_one_letter_code
_entity_poly.pdbx_strand_id
1 'polypeptide(L)'
;MALVDALEAASGKISRLGAGIIAALALDIASDSRSFSRILGIAHALVLREVVALAGEGGYIRIRQRDERTQRTRYELNATGNRLVEEMRL
;
A
#
# COMPACT_ATOMS: atom_id res chain seq x y z
N MET A 1 12.20 -3.11 -8.95
CA MET A 1 11.18 -2.06 -9.08
C MET A 1 10.07 -2.41 -10.09
N ALA A 2 10.24 -3.43 -10.95
CA ALA A 2 9.28 -3.79 -12.00
C ALA A 2 7.79 -3.81 -11.58
N LEU A 3 7.43 -4.44 -10.45
CA LEU A 3 6.03 -4.47 -9.99
C LEU A 3 5.50 -3.09 -9.58
N VAL A 4 6.32 -2.26 -8.95
CA VAL A 4 5.93 -0.89 -8.56
C VAL A 4 5.65 -0.06 -9.81
N ASP A 5 6.54 -0.14 -10.80
CA ASP A 5 6.38 0.57 -12.07
C ASP A 5 5.13 0.12 -12.82
N ALA A 6 4.85 -1.20 -12.83
CA ALA A 6 3.65 -1.77 -13.45
C ALA A 6 2.35 -1.30 -12.75
N LEU A 7 2.30 -1.35 -11.41
CA LEU A 7 1.15 -0.90 -10.63
C LEU A 7 0.88 0.61 -10.79
N GLU A 8 1.94 1.42 -10.79
CA GLU A 8 1.86 2.87 -10.99
C GLU A 8 1.26 3.19 -12.37
N ALA A 9 1.76 2.52 -13.42
CA ALA A 9 1.28 2.70 -14.79
C ALA A 9 -0.17 2.21 -14.99
N ALA A 10 -0.52 1.03 -14.46
CA ALA A 10 -1.85 0.42 -14.65
C ALA A 10 -2.96 1.19 -13.92
N SER A 11 -2.67 1.71 -12.73
CA SER A 11 -3.65 2.45 -11.94
C SER A 11 -3.90 3.86 -12.50
N GLY A 12 -2.86 4.55 -12.97
CA GLY A 12 -2.93 5.95 -13.41
C GLY A 12 -3.34 6.96 -12.33
N LYS A 13 -3.59 6.50 -11.09
CA LYS A 13 -4.16 7.29 -9.99
C LYS A 13 -3.37 7.19 -8.68
N ILE A 14 -2.51 6.18 -8.54
CA ILE A 14 -1.68 6.01 -7.33
C ILE A 14 -0.30 6.64 -7.54
N SER A 15 0.25 7.18 -6.45
CA SER A 15 1.64 7.61 -6.42
C SER A 15 2.58 6.39 -6.48
N ARG A 16 3.84 6.62 -6.87
CA ARG A 16 4.92 5.63 -6.74
C ARG A 16 5.05 5.02 -5.34
N LEU A 17 4.84 5.81 -4.29
CA LEU A 17 4.87 5.33 -2.91
C LEU A 17 3.65 4.45 -2.60
N GLY A 18 2.47 4.84 -3.07
CA GLY A 18 1.26 4.03 -2.96
C GLY A 18 1.38 2.69 -3.70
N ALA A 19 1.94 2.71 -4.91
CA ALA A 19 2.28 1.50 -5.66
C ALA A 19 3.29 0.63 -4.89
N GLY A 20 4.28 1.25 -4.26
CA GLY A 20 5.21 0.58 -3.34
C GLY A 20 4.52 -0.14 -2.18
N ILE A 21 3.55 0.53 -1.53
CA ILE A 21 2.76 -0.06 -0.43
C ILE A 21 1.96 -1.27 -0.91
N ILE A 22 1.27 -1.16 -2.05
CA ILE A 22 0.51 -2.27 -2.65
C ILE A 22 1.44 -3.44 -2.99
N ALA A 23 2.59 -3.17 -3.62
CA ALA A 23 3.57 -4.19 -3.97
C ALA A 23 4.14 -4.90 -2.73
N ALA A 24 4.52 -4.15 -1.69
CA ALA A 24 5.06 -4.72 -0.46
C ALA A 24 4.04 -5.60 0.26
N LEU A 25 2.77 -5.23 0.23
CA LEU A 25 1.68 -6.04 0.77
C LEU A 25 1.46 -7.32 -0.05
N ALA A 26 1.40 -7.20 -1.37
CA ALA A 26 1.20 -8.33 -2.28
C ALA A 26 2.36 -9.36 -2.22
N LEU A 27 3.57 -8.89 -1.95
CA LEU A 27 4.79 -9.72 -1.83
C LEU A 27 5.06 -10.19 -0.39
N ASP A 28 4.12 -9.97 0.54
CA ASP A 28 4.25 -10.32 1.97
C ASP A 28 5.49 -9.72 2.67
N ILE A 29 5.93 -8.54 2.21
CA ILE A 29 7.06 -7.80 2.79
C ILE A 29 6.59 -6.97 3.99
N ALA A 30 5.43 -6.32 3.88
CA ALA A 30 4.86 -5.51 4.94
C ALA A 30 3.34 -5.42 4.82
N SER A 31 2.65 -5.68 5.93
CA SER A 31 1.18 -5.57 6.06
C SER A 31 0.73 -4.43 6.98
N ASP A 32 1.66 -3.52 7.31
CA ASP A 32 1.36 -2.35 8.14
C ASP A 32 2.34 -1.19 7.92
N SER A 33 1.91 0.02 8.30
CA SER A 33 2.64 1.26 8.06
C SER A 33 4.01 1.33 8.75
N ARG A 34 4.19 0.72 9.92
CA ARG A 34 5.48 0.73 10.65
C ARG A 34 6.47 -0.24 10.04
N SER A 35 6.03 -1.45 9.70
CA SER A 35 6.88 -2.44 9.03
C SER A 35 7.36 -1.90 7.68
N PHE A 36 6.46 -1.34 6.88
CA PHE A 36 6.80 -0.73 5.59
C PHE A 36 7.87 0.37 5.74
N SER A 37 7.64 1.34 6.63
CA SER A 37 8.59 2.41 6.91
C SER A 37 9.97 1.90 7.32
N ARG A 38 10.01 0.93 8.23
CA ARG A 38 11.26 0.39 8.76
C ARG A 38 12.03 -0.40 7.70
N ILE A 39 11.34 -1.23 6.92
CA ILE A 39 11.98 -2.12 5.93
C ILE A 39 12.48 -1.30 4.74
N LEU A 40 11.71 -0.33 4.24
CA LEU A 40 12.07 0.44 3.04
C LEU A 40 12.73 1.79 3.34
N GLY A 41 12.95 2.13 4.61
CA GLY A 41 13.61 3.38 5.01
C GLY A 41 12.81 4.65 4.69
N ILE A 42 11.48 4.56 4.63
CA ILE A 42 10.59 5.69 4.31
C ILE A 42 10.00 6.29 5.58
N ALA A 43 10.00 7.61 5.68
CA ALA A 43 9.41 8.34 6.80
C ALA A 43 7.96 7.92 7.07
N HIS A 44 7.65 7.58 8.32
CA HIS A 44 6.34 7.02 8.70
C HIS A 44 5.16 7.94 8.40
N ALA A 45 5.34 9.25 8.53
CA ALA A 45 4.30 10.22 8.17
C ALA A 45 3.93 10.18 6.67
N LEU A 46 4.90 9.99 5.77
CA LEU A 46 4.63 9.84 4.33
C LEU A 46 3.86 8.55 4.05
N VAL A 47 4.25 7.46 4.70
CA VAL A 47 3.55 6.18 4.58
C VAL A 47 2.11 6.30 5.09
N LEU A 48 1.89 6.99 6.22
CA LEU A 48 0.54 7.21 6.74
C LEU A 48 -0.33 8.04 5.80
N ARG A 49 0.21 9.09 5.19
CA ARG A 49 -0.48 9.89 4.18
C ARG A 49 -0.95 9.02 3.01
N GLU A 50 -0.07 8.18 2.47
CA GLU A 50 -0.43 7.29 1.36
C GLU A 50 -1.39 6.19 1.78
N VAL A 51 -1.25 5.61 2.98
CA VAL A 51 -2.22 4.63 3.51
C VAL A 51 -3.61 5.24 3.63
N VAL A 52 -3.73 6.52 4.02
CA VAL A 52 -5.02 7.22 4.05
C VAL A 52 -5.58 7.39 2.64
N ALA A 53 -4.76 7.80 1.66
CA ALA A 53 -5.20 7.93 0.28
C ALA A 53 -5.64 6.59 -0.33
N LEU A 54 -4.88 5.52 -0.11
CA LEU A 54 -5.17 4.18 -0.59
C LEU A 54 -6.40 3.55 0.07
N ALA A 55 -6.76 3.97 1.29
CA ALA A 55 -7.94 3.50 1.99
C ALA A 55 -9.19 4.37 1.74
N GLY A 56 -9.04 5.47 0.97
CA GLY A 56 -10.11 6.37 0.60
C GLY A 56 -11.12 5.75 -0.37
N GLU A 57 -12.10 6.55 -0.77
CA GLU A 57 -13.09 6.14 -1.77
C GLU A 57 -12.43 5.77 -3.09
N GLY A 58 -12.80 4.62 -3.66
CA GLY A 58 -12.15 4.08 -4.86
C GLY A 58 -10.70 3.60 -4.65
N GLY A 59 -10.23 3.55 -3.40
CA GLY A 59 -8.90 3.09 -3.05
C GLY A 59 -8.69 1.57 -3.20
N TYR A 60 -7.48 1.13 -2.87
CA TYR A 60 -6.98 -0.23 -3.13
C TYR A 60 -6.79 -1.08 -1.87
N ILE A 61 -6.82 -0.46 -0.69
CA ILE A 61 -6.64 -1.18 0.58
C ILE A 61 -7.84 -0.98 1.51
N ARG A 62 -8.01 -1.90 2.45
CA ARG A 62 -8.88 -1.77 3.60
C ARG A 62 -8.04 -1.72 4.87
N ILE A 63 -8.37 -0.81 5.77
CA ILE A 63 -7.75 -0.75 7.10
C ILE A 63 -8.37 -1.79 8.02
N ARG A 64 -7.53 -2.63 8.62
CA ARG A 64 -7.92 -3.68 9.57
C ARG A 64 -7.83 -3.21 11.01
N GLN A 65 -6.80 -2.44 11.34
CA GLN A 65 -6.56 -1.98 12.71
C GLN A 65 -5.73 -0.70 12.68
N ARG A 66 -5.98 0.18 13.64
CA ARG A 66 -5.13 1.34 13.94
C ARG A 66 -4.74 1.29 15.42
N ASP A 67 -3.46 1.46 15.70
CA ASP A 67 -2.96 1.66 17.05
C ASP A 67 -2.84 3.16 17.31
N GLU A 68 -3.64 3.69 18.23
CA GLU A 68 -3.76 5.13 18.48
C GLU A 68 -2.47 5.74 19.05
N ARG A 69 -1.71 4.98 19.85
CA ARG A 69 -0.47 5.46 20.49
C ARG A 69 0.69 5.56 19.50
N THR A 70 0.81 4.60 18.60
CA THR A 70 1.96 4.47 17.70
C THR A 70 1.67 4.87 16.26
N GLN A 71 0.39 5.10 15.96
CA GLN A 71 -0.16 5.29 14.61
C GLN A 71 0.18 4.14 13.67
N ARG A 72 0.42 2.93 14.20
CA ARG A 72 0.60 1.74 13.36
C ARG A 72 -0.74 1.38 12.74
N THR A 73 -0.80 1.36 11.42
CA THR A 73 -2.02 1.03 10.66
C THR A 73 -1.79 -0.28 9.94
N ARG A 74 -2.56 -1.31 10.29
CA ARG A 74 -2.60 -2.59 9.58
C ARG A 74 -3.63 -2.53 8.49
N TYR A 75 -3.30 -3.07 7.34
CA TYR A 75 -4.14 -3.00 6.15
C TYR A 75 -4.00 -4.26 5.31
N GLU A 76 -4.96 -4.47 4.43
CA GLU A 76 -5.00 -5.54 3.45
C GLU A 76 -5.48 -5.00 2.10
N LEU A 77 -5.26 -5.74 1.01
CA LEU A 77 -5.85 -5.41 -0.28
C LEU A 77 -7.37 -5.59 -0.19
N ASN A 78 -8.11 -4.62 -0.75
CA ASN A 78 -9.53 -4.79 -1.00
C ASN A 78 -9.75 -5.47 -2.37
N ALA A 79 -11.01 -5.62 -2.79
CA ALA A 79 -11.32 -6.24 -4.09
C ALA A 79 -10.68 -5.53 -5.30
N THR A 80 -10.55 -4.21 -5.28
CA THR A 80 -9.88 -3.45 -6.35
C THR A 80 -8.36 -3.63 -6.29
N GLY A 81 -7.76 -3.61 -5.10
CA GLY A 81 -6.34 -3.89 -4.91
C GLY A 81 -5.94 -5.28 -5.35
N ASN A 82 -6.75 -6.30 -5.04
CA ASN A 82 -6.50 -7.68 -5.47
C ASN A 82 -6.53 -7.79 -7.00
N ARG A 83 -7.56 -7.25 -7.66
CA ARG A 83 -7.64 -7.24 -9.13
C ARG A 83 -6.45 -6.56 -9.78
N LEU A 84 -6.07 -5.38 -9.28
CA LEU A 84 -4.91 -4.64 -9.81
C LEU A 84 -3.61 -5.48 -9.72
N VAL A 85 -3.41 -6.20 -8.61
CA VAL A 85 -2.22 -7.04 -8.43
C VAL A 85 -2.27 -8.29 -9.32
N GLU A 86 -3.44 -8.92 -9.45
CA GLU A 86 -3.65 -10.09 -10.31
C GLU A 86 -3.37 -9.77 -11.77
N GLU A 87 -3.85 -8.62 -12.28
CA GLU A 87 -3.60 -8.15 -13.64
C GLU A 87 -2.10 -7.98 -13.97
N MET A 88 -1.26 -7.69 -12.97
CA MET A 88 0.19 -7.48 -13.16
C MET A 88 1.04 -8.75 -12.95
N ARG A 89 0.44 -9.84 -12.44
CA ARG A 89 1.11 -11.14 -12.24
C ARG A 89 0.85 -12.13 -13.38
N LEU A 90 -0.08 -11.79 -14.28
CA LEU A 90 -0.35 -12.47 -15.54
C LEU A 90 0.53 -11.89 -16.65
#